data_AF-X1T1R9-F1
#
_entry.id   AF-X1T1R9-F1
#
_cell.length_a   1.000
_cell.length_b   1.000
_cell.length_c   1.000
_cell.angle_alpha   90.00
_cell.angle_beta   90.00
_cell.angle_gamma   90.00
#
_symmetry.space_group_name_H-M   'P 1'
#
loop_
_entity.id
_entity.type
_entity.pdbx_description
1 polymer ?
#
loop_
_entity_poly.entity_id
_entity_poly.type
_entity_poly.pdbx_seq_one_letter_code
_entity_poly.pdbx_strand_id
1 'polypeptide(L)'
;MEAKDIKKIAVIGAGVIGNSWTANFIWKGYPVNLWLFTAEEEDIAMQEIQEHLESLAVNGVFGKEKISDMMKLIKFTTSLENV
;
A
#
# COMPACT_ATOMS: atom_id res chain seq x y z
N MET A 1 -2.78 -8.18 -22.26
CA MET A 1 -2.12 -8.12 -20.93
C MET A 1 -2.65 -9.29 -20.14
N GLU A 2 -1.80 -10.25 -19.75
CA GLU A 2 -2.21 -11.34 -18.87
C GLU A 2 -2.08 -10.90 -17.42
N ALA A 3 -2.93 -11.40 -16.52
CA ALA A 3 -2.93 -11.02 -15.11
C ALA A 3 -1.57 -11.24 -14.41
N LYS A 4 -0.71 -12.11 -14.97
CA LYS A 4 0.63 -12.42 -14.46
C LYS A 4 1.69 -11.32 -14.67
N ASP A 5 1.40 -10.29 -15.45
CA ASP A 5 2.39 -9.30 -15.88
C ASP A 5 2.24 -7.92 -15.24
N ILE A 6 1.48 -7.81 -14.15
CA ILE A 6 1.30 -6.55 -13.42
C ILE A 6 2.64 -6.11 -12.81
N LYS A 7 3.20 -5.00 -13.31
CA LYS A 7 4.50 -4.45 -12.84
C LYS A 7 4.35 -3.40 -11.74
N LYS A 8 3.23 -2.69 -11.71
CA LYS A 8 2.91 -1.63 -10.76
C LYS A 8 1.38 -1.47 -10.69
N ILE A 9 0.88 -1.11 -9.52
CA ILE A 9 -0.53 -0.85 -9.26
C ILE A 9 -0.72 0.61 -8.85
N ALA A 10 -1.74 1.26 -9.40
CA ALA A 10 -2.19 2.57 -8.94
C ALA A 10 -3.43 2.37 -8.06
N VAL A 11 -3.43 2.97 -6.86
CA VAL A 11 -4.59 3.03 -5.96
C VAL A 11 -5.01 4.49 -5.86
N ILE A 12 -6.28 4.78 -6.13
CA ILE A 12 -6.80 6.15 -6.15
C ILE A 12 -7.62 6.42 -4.89
N GLY A 13 -7.06 7.23 -4.00
CA GLY A 13 -7.67 7.65 -2.73
C GLY A 13 -7.16 6.84 -1.55
N ALA A 14 -6.77 7.53 -0.47
CA ALA A 14 -6.19 6.95 0.74
C ALA A 14 -7.13 6.98 1.95
N GLY A 15 -8.39 6.56 1.73
CA GLY A 15 -9.29 6.20 2.82
C GLY A 15 -9.21 4.71 3.15
N VAL A 16 -10.11 4.24 4.02
CA VAL A 16 -10.19 2.84 4.50
C VAL A 16 -10.00 1.80 3.38
N ILE A 17 -10.73 1.95 2.27
CA ILE A 17 -10.68 1.01 1.14
C ILE A 17 -9.32 1.07 0.43
N GLY A 18 -8.81 2.26 0.14
CA GLY A 18 -7.55 2.43 -0.56
C GLY A 18 -6.36 1.91 0.25
N ASN A 19 -6.35 2.19 1.55
CA ASN A 19 -5.31 1.73 2.47
C ASN A 19 -5.35 0.20 2.64
N SER A 20 -6.54 -0.38 2.75
CA SER A 20 -6.72 -1.85 2.78
C SER A 20 -6.21 -2.55 1.51
N TRP A 21 -6.53 -2.00 0.33
CA TRP A 21 -6.04 -2.56 -0.94
C TRP A 21 -4.54 -2.38 -1.11
N THR A 22 -4.01 -1.23 -0.72
CA THR A 22 -2.56 -0.97 -0.74
C THR A 22 -1.82 -2.00 0.10
N ALA A 23 -2.26 -2.23 1.35
CA ALA A 23 -1.72 -3.27 2.21
C ALA A 23 -1.79 -4.65 1.53
N ASN A 24 -2.94 -5.01 0.95
CA ASN A 24 -3.14 -6.28 0.26
C ASN A 24 -2.16 -6.51 -0.92
N PHE A 25 -1.85 -5.46 -1.67
CA PHE A 25 -0.95 -5.56 -2.83
C PHE A 25 0.53 -5.65 -2.42
N ILE A 26 0.97 -4.84 -1.46
CA ILE A 26 2.38 -4.80 -1.06
C ILE A 26 2.82 -6.06 -0.32
N TRP A 27 1.96 -6.70 0.50
CA TRP A 27 2.36 -7.97 1.14
C TRP A 27 2.49 -9.12 0.12
N LYS A 28 1.82 -9.00 -1.03
CA LYS A 28 1.98 -9.90 -2.18
C LYS A 28 3.15 -9.52 -3.09
N GLY A 29 3.90 -8.46 -2.75
CA GLY A 29 5.11 -8.03 -3.46
C GLY A 29 4.88 -7.10 -4.65
N TYR A 30 3.69 -6.52 -4.80
CA TYR A 30 3.42 -5.58 -5.89
C TYR A 30 3.75 -4.13 -5.47
N PRO A 31 4.54 -3.38 -6.26
CA PRO A 31 4.72 -1.95 -6.07
C PRO A 31 3.41 -1.18 -6.26
N VAL A 32 3.13 -0.23 -5.37
CA VAL A 32 1.90 0.58 -5.38
C VAL A 32 2.26 2.07 -5.42
N ASN A 33 1.66 2.81 -6.36
CA ASN A 33 1.54 4.25 -6.24
C ASN A 33 0.16 4.55 -5.62
N LEU A 34 0.14 5.14 -4.43
CA LEU A 34 -1.08 5.52 -3.72
C LEU A 34 -1.31 7.02 -3.92
N TRP A 35 -2.42 7.35 -4.57
CA TRP A 35 -2.82 8.73 -4.75
C TRP A 35 -3.58 9.24 -3.52
N LEU A 36 -3.16 10.40 -3.03
CA LEU A 36 -3.74 11.16 -1.93
C LEU A 36 -4.50 12.36 -2.48
N PHE A 37 -5.62 12.71 -1.86
CA PHE A 37 -6.34 13.94 -2.19
C PHE A 37 -5.54 15.16 -1.72
N THR A 38 -4.93 15.07 -0.54
CA THR A 38 -4.03 16.09 -0.01
C THR A 38 -2.76 15.49 0.58
N ALA A 39 -1.69 16.29 0.70
CA ALA A 39 -0.42 15.79 1.23
C ALA A 39 -0.49 15.48 2.73
N GLU A 40 -1.41 16.11 3.46
CA GLU A 40 -1.64 15.88 4.89
C GLU A 40 -2.18 14.48 5.20
N GLU A 41 -2.70 13.76 4.20
CA GLU A 41 -3.19 12.38 4.34
C GLU A 41 -2.06 11.35 4.42
N GLU A 42 -0.82 11.71 4.07
CA GLU A 42 0.29 10.75 3.91
C GLU A 42 0.62 10.01 5.21
N ASP A 43 0.79 10.75 6.31
CA ASP A 43 1.12 10.16 7.62
C ASP A 43 0.01 9.24 8.13
N ILE A 44 -1.25 9.65 7.94
CA ILE A 44 -2.43 8.86 8.34
C ILE A 44 -2.51 7.58 7.51
N ALA A 45 -2.36 7.69 6.19
CA ALA A 45 -2.38 6.53 5.30
C ALA A 45 -1.23 5.56 5.62
N MET A 46 -0.02 6.08 5.87
CA MET A 46 1.13 5.27 6.26
C MET A 46 0.86 4.49 7.56
N GLN A 47 0.30 5.15 8.57
CA GLN A 47 -0.07 4.51 9.84
C GLN A 47 -1.13 3.42 9.62
N GLU A 48 -2.24 3.72 8.95
CA GLU A 48 -3.33 2.75 8.74
C GLU A 48 -2.86 1.51 7.94
N ILE A 49 -2.05 1.72 6.90
CA ILE A 49 -1.49 0.62 6.11
C ILE A 49 -0.56 -0.25 6.96
N GLN A 50 0.26 0.36 7.81
CA GLN A 50 1.12 -0.38 8.72
C GLN A 50 0.29 -1.19 9.73
N GLU A 51 -0.75 -0.62 10.32
CA GLU A 51 -1.66 -1.33 11.24
C GLU A 51 -2.34 -2.54 10.57
N HIS A 52 -2.75 -2.39 9.29
CA HIS A 52 -3.27 -3.51 8.50
C HIS A 52 -2.23 -4.63 8.31
N LEU A 53 -0.99 -4.29 7.96
CA LEU A 53 0.09 -5.27 7.81
C LEU A 53 0.43 -5.95 9.15
N GLU A 54 0.46 -5.20 10.25
CA GLU A 54 0.70 -5.74 11.59
C GLU A 54 -0.40 -6.71 12.00
N SER A 55 -1.66 -6.41 11.70
CA SER A 55 -2.79 -7.32 11.90
C SER A 55 -2.62 -8.63 11.13
N LEU A 56 -2.22 -8.56 9.85
CA LEU A 56 -1.94 -9.76 9.05
C LEU A 56 -0.77 -10.57 9.62
N ALA A 57 0.29 -9.91 10.08
CA ALA A 57 1.44 -10.57 10.68
C ALA A 57 1.10 -11.26 12.01
N VAL A 58 0.31 -10.61 12.88
CA VAL A 58 -0.19 -11.19 14.14
C VAL A 58 -1.03 -12.44 13.88
N ASN A 59 -1.77 -12.46 12.76
CA ASN A 59 -2.55 -13.63 12.34
C ASN A 59 -1.74 -14.68 11.55
N GLY A 60 -0.41 -14.55 11.48
CA GLY A 60 0.48 -15.57 10.92
C GLY A 60 0.54 -15.60 9.39
N VAL A 61 0.05 -14.57 8.69
CA VAL A 61 0.12 -14.52 7.21
C VAL A 61 1.58 -14.38 6.74
N PHE A 62 2.40 -13.63 7.49
CA PHE A 62 3.83 -13.46 7.28
C PHE A 62 4.51 -12.99 8.59
N GLY A 63 5.85 -12.99 8.63
CA GLY A 63 6.61 -12.51 9.78
C GLY A 63 6.70 -10.97 9.84
N LYS A 64 6.62 -10.40 11.06
CA LYS A 64 6.62 -8.94 11.30
C LYS A 64 7.86 -8.23 10.75
N GLU A 65 8.99 -8.92 10.67
CA GLU A 65 10.25 -8.40 10.12
C GLU A 65 10.13 -7.95 8.66
N LYS A 66 9.14 -8.47 7.92
CA LYS A 66 8.93 -8.13 6.50
C LYS A 66 8.17 -6.83 6.28
N ILE A 67 7.53 -6.28 7.31
CA ILE A 67 6.67 -5.09 7.19
C ILE A 67 7.47 -3.89 6.66
N SER A 68 8.67 -3.66 7.21
CA SER A 68 9.54 -2.55 6.76
C SER A 68 9.88 -2.64 5.28
N ASP A 69 10.10 -3.85 4.75
CA ASP A 69 10.39 -4.04 3.33
C ASP A 69 9.15 -3.87 2.44
N MET A 70 7.97 -4.29 2.93
CA MET A 70 6.70 -4.09 2.21
C MET A 70 6.33 -2.61 2.11
N MET A 71 6.53 -1.83 3.18
CA MET A 71 6.24 -0.39 3.17
C MET A 71 7.06 0.39 2.13
N LYS A 72 8.27 -0.07 1.80
CA LYS A 72 9.11 0.52 0.74
C LYS A 72 8.52 0.36 -0.67
N LEU A 73 7.52 -0.50 -0.85
CA LEU A 73 6.83 -0.70 -2.12
C LEU A 73 5.78 0.39 -2.41
N ILE A 74 5.49 1.27 -1.44
CA ILE A 74 4.51 2.34 -1.56
C ILE A 74 5.21 3.62 -2.03
N LYS A 75 4.62 4.28 -3.02
CA LYS A 75 4.94 5.66 -3.38
C LYS A 75 3.66 6.50 -3.24
N PHE A 76 3.68 7.49 -2.35
CA PHE A 76 2.59 8.44 -2.21
C PHE A 76 2.68 9.54 -3.28
N THR A 77 1.54 10.02 -3.74
CA THR A 77 1.49 11.15 -4.67
C THR A 77 0.16 11.87 -4.60
N THR A 78 0.15 13.19 -4.80
CA THR A 78 -1.10 13.98 -4.96
C THR A 78 -1.41 14.26 -6.43
N SER A 79 -0.59 13.76 -7.37
CA SER A 79 -0.79 13.95 -8.80
C SER A 79 -1.21 12.64 -9.47
N LEU A 80 -2.37 12.66 -10.13
CA LEU A 80 -2.86 11.53 -10.93
C LEU A 80 -1.97 11.24 -12.13
N GLU A 81 -1.17 12.19 -12.61
CA GLU A 81 -0.20 11.95 -13.69
C GLU A 81 1.00 11.11 -13.20
N ASN A 82 1.23 11.06 -11.88
CA ASN A 82 2.38 10.44 -11.25
C ASN A 82 2.06 9.11 -10.54
N VAL A 83 0.85 8.58 -10.73
CA VAL A 83 0.45 7.22 -10.28
C VAL A 83 1.02 6.12 -11.17
#